data_AF-A0A8B6CRD7-F1
#
_entry.id   AF-A0A8B6CRD7-F1
#
_cell.length_a   1.000
_cell.length_b   1.000
_cell.length_c   1.000
_cell.angle_alpha   90.00
_cell.angle_beta   90.00
_cell.angle_gamma   90.00
#
_symmetry.space_group_name_H-M   'P 1'
#
loop_
_entity.id
_entity.type
_entity.pdbx_description
1 polymer ?
#
loop_
_entity_poly.entity_id
_entity_poly.type
_entity_poly.pdbx_seq_one_letter_code
_entity_poly.pdbx_strand_id
1 'polypeptide(L)'
;MVTFFSRLWGGHVSDRQIVQHDEFLQKLSKGDVIMADKDFTVEDLLPADVGLNMPPRVSKKEQMSHLEFFKTNSIASVRIVVELKMEQIKKI
;
A
#
# COMPACT_ATOMS: atom_id res chain seq x y z
N MET A 1 1.86 15.11 2.87
CA MET A 1 1.58 15.22 4.32
C MET A 1 1.52 13.82 4.88
N VAL A 2 2.02 13.58 6.10
CA VAL A 2 1.86 12.29 6.79
C VAL A 2 0.84 12.50 7.91
N THR A 3 -0.17 11.63 7.99
CA THR A 3 -1.29 11.77 8.93
C THR A 3 -1.26 10.76 10.06
N PHE A 4 -0.47 9.70 9.93
CA PHE A 4 -0.39 8.61 10.89
C PHE A 4 0.99 7.98 10.86
N PHE A 5 1.48 7.66 12.05
CA PHE A 5 2.59 6.75 12.28
C PHE A 5 2.09 5.67 13.21
N SER A 6 2.36 4.41 12.86
CA SER A 6 2.14 3.33 13.79
C SER A 6 3.04 3.49 15.01
N ARG A 7 2.70 2.80 16.10
CA ARG A 7 3.62 2.61 17.21
C ARG A 7 4.88 1.90 16.72
N LEU A 8 5.96 2.01 17.48
CA LEU A 8 7.19 1.28 17.18
C LEU A 8 6.97 -0.21 17.49
N TRP A 9 7.29 -1.07 16.54
CA TRP A 9 7.21 -2.52 16.67
C TRP A 9 8.60 -3.15 16.58
N GLY A 10 8.79 -4.27 17.27
CA GLY A 10 10.03 -5.06 17.17
C GLY A 10 10.17 -5.68 15.77
N GLY A 11 11.41 -5.95 15.35
CA GLY A 11 11.71 -6.38 13.97
C GLY A 11 11.16 -7.74 13.51
N HIS A 12 10.49 -8.49 14.39
CA HIS A 12 9.89 -9.79 14.08
C HIS A 12 8.35 -9.74 14.00
N VAL A 13 7.75 -8.54 14.06
CA VAL A 13 6.31 -8.36 13.99
C VAL A 13 5.89 -8.22 12.53
N SER A 14 4.87 -8.98 12.13
CA SER A 14 4.33 -8.90 10.77
C SER A 14 3.48 -7.65 10.56
N ASP A 15 3.42 -7.13 9.33
CA ASP A 15 2.55 -6.01 8.94
C ASP A 15 1.09 -6.25 9.35
N ARG A 16 0.64 -7.50 9.24
CA ARG A 16 -0.69 -7.93 9.68
C ARG A 16 -0.92 -7.65 11.17
N GLN A 17 0.01 -8.05 12.03
CA GLN A 17 -0.09 -7.82 13.47
C GLN A 17 -0.09 -6.32 13.79
N ILE A 18 0.73 -5.54 13.08
CA ILE A 18 0.76 -4.08 13.23
C ILE A 18 -0.63 -3.50 12.90
N VAL A 19 -1.22 -3.88 11.76
CA VAL A 19 -2.53 -3.38 11.33
C VAL A 19 -3.66 -3.79 12.28
N GLN A 20 -3.61 -5.00 12.86
CA GLN A 20 -4.62 -5.48 13.80
C GLN A 20 -4.58 -4.78 15.16
N HIS A 21 -3.37 -4.42 15.62
CA HIS A 21 -3.16 -3.91 16.97
C HIS A 21 -3.00 -2.39 17.05
N ASP A 22 -2.86 -1.72 15.91
CA ASP A 22 -2.78 -0.27 15.83
C ASP A 22 -4.07 0.37 15.32
N GLU A 23 -4.12 1.69 15.31
CA GLU A 23 -5.32 2.47 14.96
C GLU A 23 -5.48 2.68 13.45
N PHE A 24 -4.70 1.99 12.62
CA PHE A 24 -4.72 2.17 11.17
C PHE A 24 -6.12 1.92 10.57
N LEU A 25 -6.74 0.78 10.91
CA LEU A 25 -8.06 0.41 10.36
C LEU A 25 -9.17 1.40 10.73
N GLN A 26 -9.08 2.01 11.91
CA GLN A 26 -10.08 2.97 12.40
C GLN A 26 -10.02 4.31 11.67
N LYS A 27 -8.90 4.60 10.98
CA LYS A 27 -8.74 5.82 10.18
C LYS A 27 -9.26 5.69 8.75
N LEU A 28 -9.58 4.47 8.32
CA LEU A 28 -10.11 4.21 6.98
C LEU A 28 -11.58 4.61 6.90
N SER A 29 -11.92 5.30 5.83
CA SER A 29 -13.28 5.69 5.50
C SER A 29 -13.82 4.85 4.34
N LYS A 30 -15.16 4.78 4.27
CA LYS A 30 -15.85 4.11 3.17
C LYS A 30 -15.41 4.72 1.83
N GLY A 31 -14.94 3.88 0.90
CA GLY A 31 -14.50 4.29 -0.44
C GLY A 31 -13.01 4.58 -0.56
N ASP A 32 -12.23 4.46 0.52
CA ASP A 32 -10.78 4.66 0.47
C ASP A 32 -10.09 3.56 -0.36
N VAL A 33 -8.95 3.91 -0.95
CA VAL A 33 -8.07 2.97 -1.65
C VAL A 33 -6.67 3.05 -1.05
N ILE A 34 -6.21 1.93 -0.50
CA ILE A 34 -4.89 1.80 0.10
C ILE A 34 -3.89 1.37 -0.97
N MET A 35 -2.74 2.05 -1.03
CA MET A 35 -1.59 1.59 -1.81
C MET A 35 -0.62 0.87 -0.87
N ALA A 36 -0.29 -0.38 -1.18
CA ALA A 36 0.59 -1.19 -0.34
C ALA A 36 1.64 -1.95 -1.16
N ASP A 37 2.68 -2.40 -0.47
CA ASP A 37 3.69 -3.27 -1.07
C ASP A 37 3.13 -4.65 -1.37
N LYS A 38 3.80 -5.34 -2.31
CA LYS A 38 3.37 -6.63 -2.88
C LYS A 38 3.13 -7.76 -1.86
N ASP A 39 3.73 -7.64 -0.67
CA ASP A 39 3.71 -8.66 0.39
C ASP A 39 2.75 -8.26 1.54
N PHE A 40 1.95 -7.21 1.35
CA PHE A 40 1.00 -6.71 2.35
C PHE A 40 -0.27 -7.57 2.41
N THR A 41 -0.33 -8.45 3.41
CA THR A 41 -1.34 -9.53 3.52
C THR A 41 -2.45 -9.22 4.53
N VAL A 42 -3.11 -8.07 4.37
CA VAL A 42 -4.17 -7.60 5.28
C VAL A 42 -5.52 -7.39 4.61
N GLU A 43 -5.69 -7.84 3.36
CA GLU A 43 -6.92 -7.70 2.57
C GLU A 43 -8.17 -8.15 3.33
N ASP A 44 -8.07 -9.24 4.10
CA ASP A 44 -9.14 -9.82 4.92
C ASP A 44 -9.48 -8.99 6.17
N LEU A 45 -8.61 -8.06 6.57
CA LEU A 45 -8.83 -7.15 7.69
C LEU A 45 -9.44 -5.82 7.26
N LEU A 46 -9.48 -5.53 5.96
CA LEU A 46 -10.01 -4.28 5.44
C LEU A 46 -11.55 -4.31 5.45
N PRO A 47 -12.20 -3.16 5.73
CA PRO A 47 -13.64 -3.03 5.53
C PRO A 47 -14.02 -3.32 4.08
N ALA A 48 -15.22 -3.88 3.85
CA ALA A 48 -15.68 -4.28 2.51
C ALA A 48 -15.72 -3.13 1.48
N ASP A 49 -15.80 -1.88 1.94
CA ASP A 49 -15.83 -0.69 1.10
C ASP A 49 -14.44 -0.02 0.92
N VAL A 50 -13.35 -0.68 1.33
CA VAL A 50 -11.98 -0.18 1.16
C VAL A 50 -11.26 -1.03 0.13
N GLY A 51 -10.70 -0.37 -0.89
CA GLY A 51 -9.89 -1.03 -1.91
C GLY A 51 -8.44 -1.20 -1.47
N LEU A 52 -7.79 -2.29 -1.90
CA LEU A 52 -6.34 -2.45 -1.82
C LEU A 52 -5.76 -2.47 -3.23
N ASN A 53 -4.79 -1.58 -3.49
CA ASN A 53 -4.04 -1.50 -4.73
C ASN A 53 -2.59 -1.89 -4.47
N MET A 54 -2.20 -3.06 -4.99
CA MET A 54 -0.83 -3.55 -4.94
C MET A 54 -0.21 -3.51 -6.33
N PRO A 55 1.12 -3.31 -6.44
CA PRO A 55 1.79 -3.38 -7.73
C PRO A 55 1.56 -4.74 -8.38
N PRO A 56 1.34 -4.78 -9.71
CA PRO A 56 1.07 -6.02 -10.42
C PRO A 56 2.25 -7.00 -10.28
N ARG A 57 1.95 -8.28 -10.05
CA ARG A 57 2.95 -9.35 -10.18
C ARG A 57 3.43 -9.38 -11.62
N VAL A 58 4.75 -9.38 -11.83
CA VAL A 58 5.35 -9.49 -13.16
C VAL A 58 4.86 -10.79 -13.79
N SER A 59 3.89 -10.70 -14.69
CA SER A 59 3.40 -11.85 -15.44
C SER A 59 4.44 -12.22 -16.51
N LYS A 60 4.63 -13.51 -16.80
CA LYS A 60 5.55 -14.01 -17.85
C LYS A 60 5.18 -13.62 -19.29
N LYS A 61 4.24 -12.68 -19.49
CA LYS A 61 3.85 -12.21 -20.83
C LYS A 61 4.90 -11.22 -21.34
N GLU A 62 5.39 -11.43 -22.56
CA GLU A 62 6.49 -10.64 -23.16
C GLU A 62 6.12 -9.18 -23.44
N GLN A 63 4.83 -8.83 -23.62
CA GLN A 63 4.40 -7.46 -23.90
C GLN A 63 3.06 -7.11 -23.25
N MET A 64 3.00 -5.93 -22.63
CA MET A 64 1.77 -5.29 -22.14
C MET A 64 1.03 -4.60 -23.29
N SER A 65 -0.30 -4.65 -23.28
CA SER A 65 -1.09 -3.83 -24.23
C SER A 65 -1.03 -2.34 -23.88
N HIS A 66 -1.34 -1.46 -24.84
CA HIS A 66 -1.38 -0.01 -24.60
C HIS A 66 -2.33 0.38 -23.45
N LEU A 67 -3.50 -0.26 -23.36
CA LEU A 67 -4.47 0.02 -22.28
C LEU A 67 -3.95 -0.40 -20.90
N GLU A 68 -3.27 -1.55 -20.82
CA GLU A 68 -2.64 -2.01 -19.58
C GLU A 68 -1.46 -1.13 -19.19
N PHE A 69 -0.69 -0.63 -20.16
CA PHE A 69 0.41 0.30 -19.93
C PHE A 69 -0.07 1.58 -19.26
N PHE A 70 -1.11 2.25 -19.79
CA PHE A 70 -1.61 3.50 -19.20
C PHE A 70 -2.15 3.31 -17.79
N LYS A 71 -2.89 2.20 -17.54
CA LYS A 71 -3.37 1.86 -16.19
C LYS A 71 -2.21 1.63 -15.22
N THR A 72 -1.21 0.86 -15.63
CA THR A 72 -0.04 0.56 -14.80
C THR A 72 0.80 1.81 -14.56
N ASN A 73 0.96 2.66 -15.57
CA ASN A 73 1.72 3.91 -15.48
C ASN A 73 1.08 4.88 -14.49
N SER A 74 -0.26 5.02 -14.50
CA SER A 74 -0.97 5.85 -13.54
C SER A 74 -0.75 5.36 -12.10
N ILE A 75 -0.86 4.05 -11.85
CA ILE A 75 -0.60 3.47 -10.52
C ILE A 75 0.87 3.66 -10.10
N ALA A 76 1.81 3.41 -11.02
CA ALA A 76 3.23 3.60 -10.77
C ALA A 76 3.58 5.06 -10.42
N SER A 77 2.93 6.03 -11.08
CA SER A 77 3.16 7.45 -10.82
C SER A 77 2.76 7.86 -9.39
N VAL A 78 1.64 7.33 -8.87
CA VAL A 78 1.22 7.57 -7.49
C VAL A 78 2.16 6.89 -6.50
N ARG A 79 2.64 5.67 -6.83
CA ARG A 79 3.60 4.92 -6.00
C ARG A 79 4.91 5.66 -5.76
N ILE A 80 5.44 6.32 -6.79
CA ILE A 80 6.67 7.11 -6.68
C ILE A 80 6.55 8.17 -5.58
N VAL A 81 5.38 8.83 -5.46
CA VAL A 81 5.17 9.87 -4.43
C VAL A 81 5.21 9.26 -3.02
N VAL A 82 4.61 8.08 -2.84
CA VAL A 82 4.62 7.35 -1.56
C VAL A 82 6.04 6.93 -1.19
N GLU A 83 6.78 6.30 -2.12
CA GLU A 83 8.15 5.84 -1.90
C GLU A 83 9.08 7.00 -1.56
N LEU A 84 9.01 8.11 -2.30
CA LEU A 84 9.78 9.32 -2.02
C LEU A 84 9.47 9.90 -0.64
N LYS A 85 8.20 9.85 -0.21
CA LYS A 85 7.82 10.31 1.12
C LYS A 85 8.40 9.41 2.21
N MET A 86 8.39 8.09 2.02
CA MET A 86 9.00 7.13 2.94
C MET A 86 10.51 7.34 3.06
N GLU A 87 11.20 7.55 1.94
CA GLU A 87 12.64 7.85 1.92
C GLU A 87 12.99 9.17 2.60
N GLN A 88 12.11 10.18 2.53
CA GLN A 88 12.29 11.41 3.30
C GLN A 88 12.18 11.17 4.80
N ILE A 89 11.21 10.36 5.24
CA ILE A 89 11.00 10.05 6.65
C ILE A 89 12.17 9.26 7.24
N LYS A 90 12.74 8.30 6.50
CA LYS A 90 13.92 7.52 6.94
C LYS A 90 15.16 8.37 7.20
N LYS A 91 15.22 9.59 6.65
CA LYS A 91 16.38 10.51 6.75
C LYS A 91 16.19 11.58 7.83
N ILE A 92 15.07 11.57 8.55
CA ILE A 92 14.83 12.39 9.75
C ILE A 92 15.53 11.72 10.93
#